data_AF-G9ZY98-F1
#
_entry.id   AF-G9ZY98-F1
#
_cell.length_a   1.000
_cell.length_b   1.000
_cell.length_c   1.000
_cell.angle_alpha   90.00
_cell.angle_beta   90.00
_cell.angle_gamma   90.00
#
_symmetry.space_group_name_H-M   'P 1'
#
loop_
_entity.id
_entity.type
_entity.pdbx_description
1 polymer ?
#
loop_
_entity_poly.entity_id
_entity_poly.type
_entity_poly.pdbx_seq_one_letter_code
_entity_poly.pdbx_strand_id
1 'polypeptide(L)'
;MTAQQKFVYSAIGAEGGQELWISDGTDAGTRLLKEIAPGAASSSPVDFTAMADGRVLFRANTDVSGNELWVTDGTEEGTVLVKDIFPGTTASTPMAFAPMEDGRVLFTATDGTHGHELWVTDGTEAGTFMLKDIYAGSTGSSPTAFAALGDGRMVFGADDGTNGREVWVTDGTEAGTFMLKD
;
A
#
# COMPACT_ATOMS: atom_id res chain seq x y z
N MET A 1 -3.50 25.20 21.08
CA MET A 1 -3.14 25.31 19.66
C MET A 1 -3.67 24.04 19.00
N THR A 2 -4.70 24.15 18.16
CA THR A 2 -5.13 23.04 17.30
C THR A 2 -3.98 22.75 16.35
N ALA A 3 -3.47 21.50 16.36
CA ALA A 3 -2.54 21.08 15.32
C ALA A 3 -3.24 21.26 13.97
N GLN A 4 -2.61 22.00 13.05
CA GLN A 4 -3.15 22.11 11.69
C GLN A 4 -3.04 20.74 11.03
N GLN A 5 -4.16 20.27 10.48
CA GLN A 5 -4.21 19.00 9.78
C GLN A 5 -3.40 19.12 8.50
N LYS A 6 -2.38 18.28 8.34
CA LYS A 6 -1.60 18.19 7.10
C LYS A 6 -2.12 17.04 6.25
N PHE A 7 -2.07 17.22 4.94
CA PHE A 7 -2.45 16.19 3.97
C PHE A 7 -1.31 16.01 2.97
N VAL A 8 -1.03 14.77 2.62
CA VAL A 8 -0.10 14.41 1.54
C VAL A 8 -0.88 14.08 0.29
N TYR A 9 -0.36 14.48 -0.86
CA TYR A 9 -1.03 14.33 -2.15
C TYR A 9 0.00 14.33 -3.28
N SER A 10 -0.50 14.09 -4.49
CA SER A 10 0.29 14.00 -5.70
C SER A 10 0.09 15.24 -6.56
N ALA A 11 1.17 15.89 -6.99
CA ALA A 11 1.09 17.08 -7.84
C ALA A 11 2.33 17.31 -8.71
N ILE A 12 2.14 18.09 -9.78
CA ILE A 12 3.20 18.54 -10.69
C ILE A 12 3.67 19.92 -10.21
N GLY A 13 4.99 20.07 -10.03
CA GLY A 13 5.63 21.34 -9.67
C GLY A 13 5.86 22.29 -10.86
N ALA A 14 6.60 23.37 -10.61
CA ALA A 14 7.03 24.29 -11.69
C ALA A 14 8.09 23.66 -12.60
N GLU A 15 8.87 22.73 -12.07
CA GLU A 15 9.89 21.95 -12.76
C GLU A 15 9.70 20.48 -12.37
N GLY A 16 9.81 19.57 -13.34
CA GLY A 16 9.74 18.12 -13.11
C GLY A 16 8.37 17.47 -13.34
N GLY A 17 8.28 16.17 -13.01
CA GLY A 17 7.05 15.38 -13.13
C GLY A 17 6.13 15.48 -11.90
N GLN A 18 5.13 14.59 -11.86
CA GLN A 18 4.22 14.46 -10.73
C GLN A 18 4.90 13.71 -9.58
N GLU A 19 5.01 14.35 -8.42
CA GLU A 19 5.74 13.91 -7.23
C GLU A 19 4.90 14.02 -5.95
N LEU A 20 5.50 13.75 -4.78
CA LEU A 20 4.83 13.78 -3.48
C LEU A 20 4.88 15.17 -2.84
N TRP A 21 3.70 15.70 -2.49
CA TRP A 21 3.51 17.02 -1.90
C TRP A 21 2.84 16.92 -0.53
N ILE A 22 3.03 17.96 0.28
CA ILE A 22 2.37 18.14 1.57
C ILE A 22 1.77 19.55 1.66
N SER A 23 0.60 19.66 2.28
CA SER A 23 -0.08 20.93 2.53
C SER A 23 -0.80 20.92 3.88
N ASP A 24 -0.90 22.07 4.52
CA ASP A 24 -1.80 22.35 5.66
C ASP A 24 -3.07 23.12 5.25
N GLY A 25 -3.32 23.23 3.94
CA GLY A 25 -4.42 24.01 3.37
C GLY A 25 -4.08 25.49 3.12
N THR A 26 -2.84 25.92 3.38
CA THR A 26 -2.37 27.27 3.07
C THR A 26 -1.31 27.25 1.96
N ASP A 27 -1.17 28.35 1.22
CA ASP A 27 -0.10 28.49 0.22
C ASP A 27 1.29 28.36 0.86
N ALA A 28 1.48 28.94 2.05
CA ALA A 28 2.75 28.91 2.77
C ALA A 28 3.13 27.51 3.30
N GLY A 29 2.14 26.69 3.63
CA GLY A 29 2.34 25.31 4.07
C GLY A 29 2.34 24.29 2.93
N THR A 30 2.12 24.71 1.69
CA THR A 30 2.09 23.84 0.50
C THR A 30 3.46 23.78 -0.14
N ARG A 31 4.05 22.59 -0.19
CA ARG A 31 5.40 22.38 -0.75
C ARG A 31 5.62 20.94 -1.19
N LEU A 32 6.64 20.75 -2.03
CA LEU A 32 7.19 19.43 -2.32
C LEU A 32 7.61 18.77 -0.99
N LEU A 33 7.16 17.54 -0.79
CA LEU A 33 7.55 16.72 0.34
C LEU A 33 8.78 15.89 -0.01
N LYS A 34 8.76 15.25 -1.18
CA LYS A 34 9.91 14.50 -1.71
C LYS A 34 9.85 14.39 -3.23
N GLU A 35 10.99 14.61 -3.87
CA GLU A 35 11.25 14.19 -5.25
C GLU A 35 11.61 12.71 -5.23
N ILE A 36 10.65 11.84 -5.55
CA ILE A 36 10.84 10.38 -5.54
C ILE A 36 11.47 9.95 -6.86
N ALA A 37 11.02 10.50 -7.99
CA ALA A 37 11.63 10.29 -9.29
C ALA A 37 12.39 11.57 -9.73
N PRO A 38 13.72 11.52 -9.89
CA PRO A 38 14.50 12.72 -10.21
C PRO A 38 14.20 13.34 -11.59
N GLY A 39 14.28 14.67 -11.66
CA GLY A 39 14.26 15.43 -12.91
C GLY A 39 12.87 15.48 -13.56
N ALA A 40 12.82 15.20 -14.87
CA ALA A 40 11.56 15.25 -15.64
C ALA A 40 10.71 13.98 -15.52
N ALA A 41 11.20 12.96 -14.79
CA ALA A 41 10.44 11.75 -14.51
C ALA A 41 9.29 12.04 -13.53
N SER A 42 8.33 11.12 -13.47
CA SER A 42 7.23 11.18 -12.51
C SER A 42 7.17 9.92 -11.69
N SER A 43 7.08 10.07 -10.38
CA SER A 43 6.80 8.97 -9.46
C SER A 43 5.32 8.63 -9.36
N SER A 44 4.44 9.50 -9.84
CA SER A 44 2.98 9.32 -9.85
C SER A 44 2.41 8.73 -8.54
N PRO A 45 2.67 9.34 -7.36
CA PRO A 45 2.17 8.81 -6.08
C PRO A 45 0.64 8.76 -6.06
N VAL A 46 0.05 7.63 -5.66
CA VAL A 46 -1.41 7.42 -5.63
C VAL A 46 -1.81 6.44 -4.52
N ASP A 47 -3.13 6.30 -4.30
CA ASP A 47 -3.74 5.37 -3.35
C ASP A 47 -3.32 5.58 -1.88
N PHE A 48 -3.25 6.86 -1.48
CA PHE A 48 -2.89 7.29 -0.13
C PHE A 48 -3.84 6.72 0.93
N THR A 49 -3.26 6.04 1.92
CA THR A 49 -3.97 5.42 3.04
C THR A 49 -3.29 5.77 4.36
N ALA A 50 -4.03 6.38 5.28
CA ALA A 50 -3.52 6.70 6.61
C ALA A 50 -3.40 5.43 7.47
N MET A 51 -2.29 5.32 8.18
CA MET A 51 -2.05 4.32 9.21
C MET A 51 -2.48 4.85 10.59
N ALA A 52 -2.70 3.94 11.55
CA ALA A 52 -3.15 4.30 12.89
C ALA A 52 -2.15 5.18 13.67
N ASP A 53 -0.86 5.10 13.33
CA ASP A 53 0.20 5.91 13.94
C ASP A 53 0.42 7.27 13.26
N GLY A 54 -0.40 7.61 12.27
CA GLY A 54 -0.35 8.88 11.55
C GLY A 54 0.56 8.89 10.32
N ARG A 55 1.28 7.79 10.03
CA ARG A 55 1.98 7.64 8.75
C ARG A 55 0.97 7.46 7.61
N VAL A 56 1.43 7.70 6.39
CA VAL A 56 0.63 7.47 5.18
C VAL A 56 1.34 6.49 4.27
N LEU A 57 0.66 5.39 3.92
CA LEU A 57 1.05 4.48 2.86
C LEU A 57 0.53 4.96 1.52
N PHE A 58 1.29 4.70 0.47
CA PHE A 58 0.92 5.00 -0.90
C PHE A 58 1.76 4.12 -1.82
N ARG A 59 1.47 4.13 -3.12
CA ARG A 59 2.36 3.55 -4.12
C ARG A 59 2.95 4.63 -5.01
N ALA A 60 4.21 4.44 -5.39
CA ALA A 60 4.93 5.35 -6.27
C ALA A 60 5.93 4.57 -7.14
N ASN A 61 6.22 5.12 -8.31
CA ASN A 61 7.08 4.55 -9.32
C ASN A 61 8.49 5.16 -9.31
N THR A 62 9.52 4.34 -9.52
CA THR A 62 10.87 4.82 -9.86
C THR A 62 11.42 4.07 -11.06
N ASP A 63 12.51 4.56 -11.64
CA ASP A 63 13.26 3.86 -12.70
C ASP A 63 14.09 2.67 -12.18
N VAL A 64 14.21 2.51 -10.86
CA VAL A 64 14.94 1.43 -10.21
C VAL A 64 14.01 0.31 -9.74
N SER A 65 12.88 0.68 -9.12
CA SER A 65 11.99 -0.25 -8.41
C SER A 65 10.63 -0.44 -9.07
N GLY A 66 10.28 0.27 -10.15
CA GLY A 66 8.90 0.25 -10.63
C GLY A 66 7.91 0.80 -9.59
N ASN A 67 6.62 0.46 -9.73
CA ASN A 67 5.54 0.92 -8.85
C ASN A 67 5.39 0.01 -7.62
N GLU A 68 5.85 0.52 -6.48
CA GLU A 68 6.05 -0.23 -5.22
C GLU A 68 5.40 0.47 -4.02
N LEU A 69 5.48 -0.15 -2.85
CA LEU A 69 4.92 0.34 -1.60
C LEU A 69 5.83 1.36 -0.92
N TRP A 70 5.30 2.55 -0.64
CA TRP A 70 5.99 3.63 0.04
C TRP A 70 5.25 4.09 1.30
N VAL A 71 5.99 4.68 2.24
CA VAL A 71 5.45 5.28 3.46
C VAL A 71 6.02 6.68 3.66
N THR A 72 5.26 7.56 4.30
CA THR A 72 5.72 8.86 4.79
C THR A 72 5.16 9.18 6.17
N ASP A 73 5.96 9.84 7.01
CA ASP A 73 5.52 10.49 8.26
C ASP A 73 5.27 12.01 8.09
N GLY A 74 5.31 12.51 6.86
CA GLY A 74 5.20 13.93 6.52
C GLY A 74 6.53 14.68 6.52
N THR A 75 7.67 13.98 6.68
CA THR A 75 9.02 14.51 6.48
C THR A 75 9.67 13.90 5.23
N GLU A 76 10.69 14.56 4.69
CA GLU A 76 11.43 14.08 3.52
C GLU A 76 12.25 12.82 3.85
N GLU A 77 12.88 12.80 5.03
CA GLU A 77 13.66 11.67 5.54
C GLU A 77 12.77 10.47 5.87
N GLY A 78 11.59 10.70 6.44
CA GLY A 78 10.61 9.67 6.74
C GLY A 78 9.79 9.19 5.54
N THR A 79 10.01 9.78 4.35
CA THR A 79 9.40 9.30 3.10
C THR A 79 10.30 8.27 2.43
N VAL A 80 9.97 6.99 2.54
CA VAL A 80 10.83 5.88 2.13
C VAL A 80 10.06 4.77 1.40
N LEU A 81 10.78 4.04 0.54
CA LEU A 81 10.33 2.76 0.01
C LEU A 81 10.21 1.78 1.18
N VAL A 82 9.03 1.20 1.38
CA VAL A 82 8.80 0.21 2.44
C VAL A 82 9.47 -1.09 2.06
N LYS A 83 9.25 -1.55 0.83
CA LYS A 83 9.81 -2.78 0.28
C LYS A 83 9.73 -2.76 -1.24
N ASP A 84 10.80 -3.20 -1.89
CA ASP A 84 10.79 -3.58 -3.31
C ASP A 84 10.21 -5.00 -3.41
N ILE A 85 8.88 -5.11 -3.55
CA ILE A 85 8.17 -6.39 -3.47
C ILE A 85 8.43 -7.22 -4.72
N PHE A 86 8.47 -6.58 -5.90
CA PHE A 86 8.89 -7.20 -7.15
C PHE A 86 10.23 -6.59 -7.60
N PRO A 87 11.37 -7.21 -7.22
CA PRO A 87 12.68 -6.63 -7.43
C PRO A 87 12.98 -6.14 -8.85
N GLY A 88 13.51 -4.93 -8.94
CA GLY A 88 13.92 -4.28 -10.18
C GLY A 88 12.84 -3.38 -10.77
N THR A 89 12.85 -3.16 -12.08
CA THR A 89 12.01 -2.12 -12.68
C THR A 89 10.56 -2.52 -12.93
N THR A 90 10.16 -3.72 -12.50
CA THR A 90 8.81 -4.25 -12.71
C THR A 90 7.95 -3.95 -11.49
N ALA A 91 6.70 -3.55 -11.70
CA ALA A 91 5.84 -3.15 -10.60
C ALA A 91 5.19 -4.35 -9.88
N SER A 92 5.24 -4.36 -8.54
CA SER A 92 4.38 -5.20 -7.70
C SER A 92 2.92 -4.74 -7.68
N THR A 93 2.66 -3.51 -8.15
CA THR A 93 1.34 -2.86 -8.23
C THR A 93 0.50 -3.02 -6.96
N PRO A 94 0.97 -2.53 -5.78
CA PRO A 94 0.20 -2.58 -4.55
C PRO A 94 -1.17 -1.91 -4.74
N MET A 95 -2.24 -2.48 -4.19
CA MET A 95 -3.59 -1.94 -4.32
C MET A 95 -4.50 -2.41 -3.19
N ALA A 96 -5.72 -1.86 -3.13
CA ALA A 96 -6.76 -2.26 -2.17
C ALA A 96 -6.32 -2.19 -0.70
N PHE A 97 -5.60 -1.12 -0.33
CA PHE A 97 -5.15 -0.86 1.04
C PHE A 97 -6.33 -0.83 2.02
N ALA A 98 -6.24 -1.66 3.06
CA ALA A 98 -7.28 -1.83 4.06
C ALA A 98 -6.66 -1.80 5.47
N PRO A 99 -6.77 -0.66 6.18
CA PRO A 99 -6.29 -0.54 7.55
C PRO A 99 -7.00 -1.49 8.51
N MET A 100 -6.23 -2.09 9.41
CA MET A 100 -6.70 -2.93 10.50
C MET A 100 -6.72 -2.16 11.82
N GLU A 101 -7.51 -2.64 12.79
CA GLU A 101 -7.63 -2.02 14.11
C GLU A 101 -6.32 -2.03 14.91
N ASP A 102 -5.43 -2.99 14.63
CA ASP A 102 -4.11 -3.11 15.28
C ASP A 102 -3.03 -2.23 14.64
N GLY A 103 -3.39 -1.42 13.64
CA GLY A 103 -2.51 -0.47 12.96
C GLY A 103 -1.77 -1.03 11.75
N ARG A 104 -1.86 -2.33 11.47
CA ARG A 104 -1.36 -2.91 10.22
C ARG A 104 -2.29 -2.58 9.06
N VAL A 105 -1.79 -2.75 7.84
CA VAL A 105 -2.57 -2.55 6.61
C VAL A 105 -2.48 -3.79 5.75
N LEU A 106 -3.64 -4.33 5.37
CA LEU A 106 -3.74 -5.37 4.34
C LEU A 106 -3.75 -4.72 2.97
N PHE A 107 -3.17 -5.40 1.99
CA PHE A 107 -3.18 -4.94 0.60
C PHE A 107 -2.96 -6.11 -0.35
N THR A 108 -3.09 -5.84 -1.64
CA THR A 108 -2.89 -6.81 -2.70
C THR A 108 -1.66 -6.44 -3.51
N ALA A 109 -0.76 -7.38 -3.76
CA ALA A 109 0.47 -7.18 -4.55
C ALA A 109 1.00 -8.51 -5.14
N THR A 110 1.89 -8.42 -6.12
CA THR A 110 2.64 -9.57 -6.69
C THR A 110 4.13 -9.39 -6.42
N ASP A 111 4.85 -10.48 -6.15
CA ASP A 111 6.32 -10.52 -6.04
C ASP A 111 7.01 -10.99 -7.33
N GLY A 112 6.24 -11.13 -8.42
CA GLY A 112 6.71 -11.68 -9.70
C GLY A 112 6.80 -13.20 -9.77
N THR A 113 6.68 -13.91 -8.64
CA THR A 113 6.62 -15.38 -8.55
C THR A 113 5.17 -15.84 -8.34
N HIS A 114 4.49 -15.21 -7.40
CA HIS A 114 3.09 -15.37 -7.11
C HIS A 114 2.31 -14.26 -7.81
N GLY A 115 1.08 -14.55 -8.22
CA GLY A 115 0.20 -13.50 -8.75
C GLY A 115 -0.17 -12.47 -7.69
N HIS A 116 -1.22 -11.69 -7.93
CA HIS A 116 -1.73 -10.76 -6.92
C HIS A 116 -2.35 -11.53 -5.75
N GLU A 117 -1.66 -11.52 -4.61
CA GLU A 117 -2.01 -12.26 -3.39
C GLU A 117 -2.29 -11.32 -2.21
N LEU A 118 -2.64 -11.89 -1.04
CA LEU A 118 -2.88 -11.13 0.19
C LEU A 118 -1.56 -10.80 0.88
N TRP A 119 -1.30 -9.50 1.09
CA TRP A 119 -0.13 -8.99 1.79
C TRP A 119 -0.53 -8.19 3.03
N VAL A 120 0.42 -8.06 3.96
CA VAL A 120 0.30 -7.23 5.16
C VAL A 120 1.55 -6.37 5.33
N THR A 121 1.38 -5.17 5.88
CA THR A 121 2.48 -4.27 6.25
C THR A 121 2.20 -3.57 7.58
N ASP A 122 3.24 -3.34 8.37
CA ASP A 122 3.26 -2.37 9.48
C ASP A 122 3.99 -1.06 9.09
N GLY A 123 4.19 -0.83 7.79
CA GLY A 123 4.93 0.30 7.23
C GLY A 123 6.45 0.17 7.36
N THR A 124 6.97 -0.99 7.76
CA THR A 124 8.40 -1.31 7.75
C THR A 124 8.70 -2.45 6.78
N GLU A 125 9.95 -2.53 6.29
CA GLU A 125 10.36 -3.62 5.40
C GLU A 125 10.19 -5.01 6.05
N ALA A 126 10.56 -5.14 7.32
CA ALA A 126 10.50 -6.39 8.07
C ALA A 126 9.06 -6.84 8.37
N GLY A 127 8.15 -5.90 8.62
CA GLY A 127 6.73 -6.18 8.80
C GLY A 127 5.93 -6.26 7.50
N THR A 128 6.58 -6.20 6.33
CA THR A 128 5.93 -6.31 5.01
C THR A 128 6.19 -7.67 4.37
N PHE A 129 5.14 -8.49 4.27
CA PHE A 129 5.24 -9.85 3.73
C PHE A 129 3.90 -10.34 3.15
N MET A 130 3.98 -11.33 2.27
CA MET A 130 2.81 -12.04 1.76
C MET A 130 2.19 -12.80 2.93
N LEU A 131 0.96 -12.43 3.28
CA LEU A 131 0.26 -13.01 4.41
C LEU A 131 -0.22 -14.43 4.09
N LYS A 132 -0.66 -14.65 2.85
CA LYS A 132 -1.08 -15.96 2.36
C LYS A 132 -1.03 -16.02 0.83
N ASP A 133 -0.44 -17.09 0.30
CA ASP A 133 -0.61 -17.50 -1.09
C ASP A 133 -1.93 -18.28 -1.20
N ILE A 134 -3.01 -17.60 -1.59
CA ILE A 134 -4.35 -18.18 -1.66
C ILE A 134 -4.51 -18.96 -2.96
N TYR A 135 -4.04 -18.42 -4.08
CA TYR A 135 -3.97 -19.12 -5.36
C TYR A 135 -2.53 -19.51 -5.67
N ALA A 136 -2.20 -20.75 -5.36
CA ALA A 136 -0.87 -21.31 -5.62
C ALA A 136 -0.36 -21.07 -7.05
N GLY A 137 0.82 -20.45 -7.14
CA GLY A 137 1.51 -20.17 -8.40
C GLY A 137 1.30 -18.73 -8.91
N SER A 138 1.48 -18.52 -10.21
CA SER A 138 1.59 -17.17 -10.78
C SER A 138 0.25 -16.51 -11.17
N THR A 139 -0.89 -17.16 -10.95
CA THR A 139 -2.20 -16.63 -11.37
C THR A 139 -2.71 -15.55 -10.41
N GLY A 140 -2.60 -15.76 -9.10
CA GLY A 140 -3.03 -14.80 -8.09
C GLY A 140 -4.51 -14.91 -7.72
N SER A 141 -4.81 -14.72 -6.44
CA SER A 141 -6.16 -14.74 -5.88
C SER A 141 -6.94 -13.42 -5.98
N SER A 142 -6.25 -12.36 -6.41
CA SER A 142 -6.77 -11.00 -6.60
C SER A 142 -7.58 -10.44 -5.42
N PRO A 143 -7.13 -10.48 -4.15
CA PRO A 143 -7.94 -10.04 -3.00
C PRO A 143 -8.51 -8.63 -3.16
N THR A 144 -9.80 -8.45 -2.82
CA THR A 144 -10.48 -7.16 -2.94
C THR A 144 -11.68 -7.04 -1.98
N ALA A 145 -12.34 -5.87 -1.98
CA ALA A 145 -13.56 -5.61 -1.20
C ALA A 145 -13.39 -5.87 0.30
N PHE A 146 -12.28 -5.42 0.86
CA PHE A 146 -11.99 -5.54 2.28
C PHE A 146 -13.02 -4.77 3.12
N ALA A 147 -13.50 -5.39 4.20
CA ALA A 147 -14.35 -4.75 5.20
C ALA A 147 -14.01 -5.26 6.60
N ALA A 148 -14.02 -4.35 7.57
CA ALA A 148 -13.82 -4.69 8.98
C ALA A 148 -15.06 -5.36 9.57
N LEU A 149 -14.86 -6.38 10.40
CA LEU A 149 -15.93 -7.03 11.18
C LEU A 149 -16.17 -6.36 12.54
N GLY A 150 -15.28 -5.46 12.98
CA GLY A 150 -15.38 -4.74 14.26
C GLY A 150 -14.86 -5.53 15.47
N ASP A 151 -14.15 -6.64 15.23
CA ASP A 151 -13.50 -7.46 16.25
C ASP A 151 -12.02 -7.72 15.93
N GLY A 152 -11.38 -6.77 15.23
CA GLY A 152 -10.01 -6.87 14.72
C GLY A 152 -9.85 -7.70 13.45
N ARG A 153 -10.89 -8.42 12.99
CA ARG A 153 -10.84 -9.21 11.76
C ARG A 153 -11.35 -8.43 10.54
N MET A 154 -10.88 -8.85 9.38
CA MET A 154 -11.29 -8.34 8.07
C MET A 154 -11.93 -9.47 7.25
N VAL A 155 -12.94 -9.13 6.45
CA VAL A 155 -13.46 -9.98 5.36
C VAL A 155 -13.06 -9.41 4.01
N PHE A 156 -12.85 -10.28 3.03
CA PHE A 156 -12.51 -9.89 1.66
C PHE A 156 -12.93 -10.97 0.66
N GLY A 157 -12.96 -10.65 -0.63
CA GLY A 157 -13.20 -11.62 -1.70
C GLY A 157 -11.91 -12.05 -2.37
N ALA A 158 -11.70 -13.35 -2.59
CA ALA A 158 -10.53 -13.90 -3.28
C ALA A 158 -10.85 -15.22 -3.98
N ASP A 159 -10.11 -15.54 -5.04
CA ASP A 159 -10.22 -16.78 -5.81
C ASP A 159 -9.07 -17.73 -5.47
N ASP A 160 -9.34 -18.96 -5.06
CA ASP A 160 -8.30 -19.95 -4.71
C ASP A 160 -7.96 -20.90 -5.88
N GLY A 161 -8.52 -20.66 -7.06
CA GLY A 161 -8.36 -21.50 -8.24
C GLY A 161 -9.15 -22.80 -8.22
N THR A 162 -9.93 -23.06 -7.16
CA THR A 162 -10.74 -24.29 -7.00
C THR A 162 -12.23 -23.98 -6.86
N ASN A 163 -12.58 -23.04 -6.01
CA ASN A 163 -13.97 -22.67 -5.69
C ASN A 163 -14.42 -21.42 -6.45
N GLY A 164 -13.51 -20.76 -7.15
CA GLY A 164 -13.75 -19.44 -7.72
C GLY A 164 -13.68 -18.36 -6.63
N ARG A 165 -14.26 -17.19 -6.91
CA ARG A 165 -14.24 -16.07 -5.97
C ARG A 165 -15.20 -16.28 -4.80
N GLU A 166 -14.62 -16.52 -3.63
CA GLU A 166 -15.34 -16.73 -2.37
C GLU A 166 -15.04 -15.65 -1.31
N VAL A 167 -15.78 -15.71 -0.19
CA VAL A 167 -15.56 -14.83 0.97
C VAL A 167 -14.50 -15.45 1.88
N TRP A 168 -13.49 -14.64 2.22
CA TRP A 168 -12.40 -14.99 3.12
C TRP A 168 -12.42 -14.10 4.35
N VAL A 169 -11.90 -14.63 5.46
CA VAL A 169 -11.68 -13.93 6.72
C VAL A 169 -10.18 -13.94 7.03
N THR A 170 -9.69 -12.87 7.63
CA THR A 170 -8.33 -12.80 8.20
C THR A 170 -8.31 -11.99 9.50
N ASP A 171 -7.47 -12.42 10.45
CA ASP A 171 -7.05 -11.62 11.62
C ASP A 171 -5.66 -10.98 11.40
N GLY A 172 -5.19 -10.95 10.15
CA GLY A 172 -3.86 -10.49 9.77
C GLY A 172 -2.75 -11.50 10.07
N THR A 173 -3.07 -12.75 10.42
CA THR A 173 -2.12 -13.86 10.50
C THR A 173 -2.42 -14.92 9.45
N GLU A 174 -1.40 -15.67 9.02
CA GLU A 174 -1.58 -16.74 8.04
C GLU A 174 -2.57 -17.81 8.54
N ALA A 175 -2.46 -18.17 9.83
CA ALA A 175 -3.31 -19.17 10.47
C ALA A 175 -4.77 -18.71 10.63
N GLY A 176 -4.98 -17.42 10.91
CA GLY A 176 -6.31 -16.81 10.98
C GLY A 176 -6.88 -16.41 9.62
N THR A 177 -6.20 -16.72 8.52
CA THR A 177 -6.67 -16.44 7.15
C THR A 177 -7.27 -17.69 6.50
N PHE A 178 -8.59 -17.70 6.29
CA PHE A 178 -9.32 -18.86 5.77
C PHE A 178 -10.62 -18.47 5.04
N MET A 179 -11.07 -19.34 4.14
CA MET A 179 -12.34 -19.21 3.42
C MET A 179 -13.53 -19.42 4.37
N LEU A 180 -14.52 -18.54 4.34
CA LEU A 180 -15.68 -18.56 5.25
C LEU A 180 -16.85 -19.39 4.71
N LYS A 181 -17.05 -19.41 3.39
CA LYS A 181 -18.25 -19.96 2.76
C LYS A 181 -17.97 -20.60 1.39
N ASP A 182 -18.81 -21.58 1.05
CA ASP A 182 -19.38 -21.88 -0.28
C ASP A 182 -20.91 -21.69 -0.17
#